data_AF-M0ZPD6-F1
#
_entry.id   AF-M0ZPD6-F1
#
_cell.length_a   1.000
_cell.length_b   1.000
_cell.length_c   1.000
_cell.angle_alpha   90.00
_cell.angle_beta   90.00
_cell.angle_gamma   90.00
#
_symmetry.space_group_name_H-M   'P 1'
#
loop_
_entity.id
_entity.type
_entity.pdbx_description
1 polymer ?
#
loop_
_entity_poly.entity_id
_entity_poly.type
_entity_poly.pdbx_seq_one_letter_code
_entity_poly.pdbx_strand_id
1 'polypeptide(L)'
;MQEKGVPVLIFSAGLADIIEEVLKQKVHRSFKNVRVVSNRMVFDENGHLQSFKGKTIHVLNKNEHALDMAAPLHDHFDDVNGLSDEKSALKKRTNVLLLGDHIGDLGMSVGLDYETRISVGFLNDRVEDSLESYRKAFDILYLNDSSMHGVLKLATHLCSTESD
;
A
#
# COMPACT_ATOMS: atom_id res chain seq x y z
N MET A 1 6.11 -7.28 11.32
CA MET A 1 6.38 -6.76 9.95
C MET A 1 7.76 -6.11 9.84
N GLN A 2 8.03 -4.98 10.51
CA GLN A 2 9.34 -4.30 10.43
C GLN A 2 10.51 -5.17 10.90
N GLU A 3 10.38 -5.82 12.06
CA GLU A 3 11.42 -6.72 12.61
C GLU A 3 11.69 -7.93 11.71
N LYS A 4 10.69 -8.36 10.95
CA LYS A 4 10.77 -9.44 9.96
C LYS A 4 11.21 -8.95 8.57
N GLY A 5 11.58 -7.67 8.46
CA GLY A 5 12.02 -7.05 7.20
C GLY A 5 10.97 -7.11 6.09
N VAL A 6 9.68 -7.19 6.42
CA VAL A 6 8.60 -7.31 5.42
C VAL A 6 8.30 -5.93 4.83
N PRO A 7 8.47 -5.73 3.51
CA PRO A 7 8.12 -4.47 2.86
C PRO A 7 6.62 -4.22 2.95
N VAL A 8 6.26 -2.97 3.22
CA VAL A 8 4.88 -2.48 3.28
C VAL A 8 4.77 -1.33 2.29
N LEU A 9 3.83 -1.46 1.36
CA LEU A 9 3.51 -0.42 0.39
C LEU A 9 2.10 0.11 0.69
N ILE A 10 2.01 1.38 1.06
CA ILE A 10 0.75 2.10 1.20
C ILE A 10 0.46 2.76 -0.13
N PHE A 11 -0.44 2.18 -0.91
CA PHE A 11 -0.84 2.71 -2.22
C PHE A 11 -2.21 3.36 -2.14
N SER A 12 -2.24 4.69 -2.17
CA SER A 12 -3.43 5.49 -1.89
C SER A 12 -3.75 6.47 -3.01
N ALA A 13 -5.04 6.60 -3.34
CA ALA A 13 -5.56 7.66 -4.19
C ALA A 13 -5.78 8.99 -3.43
N GLY A 14 -5.40 9.06 -2.15
CA GLY A 14 -5.47 10.25 -1.31
C GLY A 14 -4.27 11.19 -1.49
N LEU A 15 -3.84 11.81 -0.39
CA LEU A 15 -2.75 12.78 -0.36
C LEU A 15 -1.55 12.22 0.42
N ALA A 16 -0.39 12.14 -0.24
CA ALA A 16 0.83 11.56 0.34
C ALA A 16 1.26 12.29 1.62
N ASP A 17 1.33 13.62 1.57
CA ASP A 17 1.85 14.45 2.66
C ASP A 17 0.96 14.33 3.92
N ILE A 18 -0.35 14.16 3.74
CA ILE A 18 -1.29 13.97 4.86
C ILE A 18 -1.13 12.57 5.46
N ILE A 19 -1.00 11.53 4.63
CA ILE A 19 -0.79 10.15 5.11
C ILE A 19 0.51 10.08 5.92
N GLU A 20 1.59 10.63 5.39
CA GLU A 20 2.90 10.64 6.06
C GLU A 20 2.85 11.41 7.38
N GLU A 21 2.19 12.56 7.42
CA GLU A 21 2.06 13.34 8.65
C GLU A 21 1.19 12.62 9.69
N VAL A 22 0.10 11.95 9.28
CA VAL A 22 -0.70 11.11 10.19
C VAL A 22 0.13 9.96 10.74
N LEU A 23 0.90 9.25 9.92
CA LEU A 23 1.77 8.16 10.37
C LEU A 23 2.82 8.67 11.36
N LYS A 24 3.46 9.79 11.06
CA LYS A 24 4.44 10.43 11.93
C LYS A 24 3.83 10.81 13.29
N GLN A 25 2.64 11.42 13.29
CA GLN A 25 1.97 11.87 14.51
C GLN A 25 1.34 10.73 15.32
N LYS A 26 0.80 9.69 14.69
CA LYS A 26 0.08 8.62 15.41
C LYS A 26 0.99 7.47 15.84
N VAL A 27 2.04 7.21 15.07
CA VAL A 27 2.92 6.06 15.33
C VAL A 27 4.22 6.47 16.02
N HIS A 28 4.55 7.77 16.02
CA HIS A 28 5.73 8.35 16.67
C HIS A 28 7.05 7.65 16.32
N ARG A 29 7.11 7.02 15.14
CA ARG A 29 8.25 6.22 14.66
C ARG A 29 8.31 6.25 13.14
N SER A 30 9.54 6.30 12.62
CA SER A 30 9.80 6.08 11.20
C SER A 30 9.99 4.59 10.88
N PHE A 31 9.38 4.14 9.78
CA PHE A 31 9.45 2.77 9.31
C PHE A 31 10.30 2.69 8.04
N LYS A 32 11.49 2.10 8.15
CA LYS A 32 12.36 1.86 6.98
C LYS A 32 11.72 0.93 5.95
N ASN A 33 10.79 0.08 6.38
CA ASN A 33 10.12 -0.90 5.53
C ASN A 33 8.77 -0.43 4.98
N VAL A 34 8.34 0.81 5.25
CA VAL A 34 7.06 1.36 4.75
C VAL A 34 7.35 2.37 3.65
N ARG A 35 6.66 2.24 2.52
CA ARG A 35 6.69 3.17 1.40
C ARG A 35 5.28 3.69 1.15
N VAL A 36 5.12 4.97 0.86
CA VAL A 36 3.83 5.59 0.58
C VAL A 36 3.81 6.05 -0.87
N VAL A 37 2.91 5.51 -1.69
CA VAL A 37 2.65 5.93 -3.07
C VAL A 37 1.28 6.58 -3.12
N SER A 38 1.24 7.89 -3.34
CA SER A 38 0.00 8.67 -3.37
C SER A 38 0.18 10.03 -4.06
N ASN A 39 -0.88 10.84 -4.16
CA ASN A 39 -0.79 12.16 -4.79
C ASN A 39 -0.02 13.12 -3.88
N ARG A 40 1.19 13.51 -4.28
CA ARG A 40 2.04 14.42 -3.49
C ARG A 40 1.81 15.87 -3.88
N MET A 41 1.60 16.72 -2.90
CA MET A 41 1.42 18.15 -3.08
C MET A 41 2.74 18.85 -3.48
N VAL A 42 2.63 19.86 -4.33
CA VAL A 42 3.71 20.79 -4.69
C VAL A 42 3.33 22.16 -4.15
N PHE A 43 4.17 22.69 -3.27
CA PHE A 43 4.01 24.00 -2.68
C PHE A 43 4.98 24.99 -3.31
N ASP A 44 4.57 26.25 -3.37
CA ASP A 44 5.44 27.35 -3.76
C ASP A 44 6.33 27.84 -2.62
N GLU A 45 7.16 28.83 -2.90
CA GLU A 45 8.08 29.43 -1.91
C GLU A 45 7.35 30.07 -0.72
N ASN A 46 6.07 30.44 -0.89
CA ASN A 46 5.23 31.01 0.16
C ASN A 46 4.43 29.95 0.92
N GLY A 47 4.58 28.67 0.58
CA GLY A 47 3.85 27.57 1.18
C GLY A 47 2.43 27.37 0.65
N HIS A 48 2.06 27.98 -0.47
CA HIS A 48 0.75 27.75 -1.10
C HIS A 48 0.77 26.51 -2.00
N LEU A 49 -0.29 25.71 -1.91
CA LEU A 49 -0.48 24.55 -2.79
C LEU A 49 -0.69 25.02 -4.24
N GLN A 50 0.21 24.63 -5.14
CA GLN A 50 0.11 24.94 -6.57
C GLN A 50 -0.42 23.76 -7.40
N SER A 51 0.09 22.56 -7.15
CA SER A 51 -0.21 21.39 -7.99
C SER A 51 0.09 20.07 -7.27
N PHE A 52 -0.08 18.96 -7.98
CA PHE A 52 0.32 17.62 -7.55
C PHE A 52 1.41 17.07 -8.45
N LYS A 53 2.38 16.37 -7.88
CA LYS A 53 3.46 15.73 -8.65
C LYS A 53 2.93 14.56 -9.47
N GLY A 54 3.39 14.45 -10.72
CA GLY A 54 3.12 13.30 -11.59
C GLY A 54 1.68 13.21 -12.08
N LYS A 55 1.23 11.99 -12.42
CA LYS A 55 -0.16 11.73 -12.84
C LYS A 55 -1.03 11.45 -11.61
N THR A 56 -2.26 11.93 -11.63
CA THR A 56 -3.23 11.69 -10.57
C THR A 56 -3.52 10.21 -10.38
N ILE A 57 -3.39 9.73 -9.15
CA ILE A 57 -3.85 8.43 -8.70
C ILE A 57 -5.29 8.61 -8.20
N HIS A 58 -6.23 7.89 -8.81
CA HIS A 58 -7.63 7.79 -8.41
C HIS A 58 -8.02 6.33 -8.17
N VAL A 59 -9.21 6.11 -7.62
CA VAL A 59 -9.70 4.79 -7.16
C VAL A 59 -9.70 3.71 -8.26
N LEU A 60 -9.68 4.09 -9.54
CA LEU A 60 -9.79 3.17 -10.68
C LEU A 60 -8.50 3.00 -11.50
N ASN A 61 -7.40 3.68 -11.15
CA ASN A 61 -6.12 3.54 -11.85
C ASN A 61 -4.97 3.08 -10.96
N LYS A 62 -5.29 2.45 -9.82
CA LYS A 62 -4.30 1.80 -8.94
C LYS A 62 -3.80 0.51 -9.59
N ASN A 63 -2.74 0.60 -10.39
CA ASN A 63 -2.06 -0.55 -11.02
C ASN A 63 -0.54 -0.28 -11.13
N GLU A 64 0.23 -1.23 -11.67
CA GLU A 64 1.69 -1.08 -11.88
C GLU A 64 2.08 0.21 -12.60
N HIS A 65 1.31 0.68 -13.58
CA HIS A 65 1.62 1.97 -14.21
C HIS A 65 1.56 3.11 -13.21
N ALA A 66 0.66 3.08 -12.23
CA ALA A 66 0.64 4.10 -11.19
C ALA A 66 1.78 3.93 -10.15
N LEU A 67 2.37 2.74 -10.02
CA LEU A 67 3.62 2.53 -9.26
C LEU A 67 4.84 3.07 -10.02
N ASP A 68 4.95 2.79 -11.31
CA ASP A 68 6.01 3.34 -12.17
C ASP A 68 5.93 4.85 -12.31
N MET A 69 4.71 5.43 -12.28
CA MET A 69 4.51 6.87 -12.28
C MET A 69 4.86 7.53 -10.92
N ALA A 70 4.86 6.76 -9.84
CA ALA A 70 5.21 7.22 -8.50
C ALA A 70 6.68 6.95 -8.13
N ALA A 71 7.34 5.99 -8.77
CA ALA A 71 8.74 5.66 -8.52
C ALA A 71 9.70 6.87 -8.70
N PRO A 72 9.58 7.74 -9.73
CA PRO A 72 10.43 8.93 -9.88
C PRO A 72 10.11 10.04 -8.86
N LEU A 73 8.98 9.95 -8.15
CA LEU A 73 8.54 10.96 -7.19
C LEU A 73 9.15 10.78 -5.80
N HIS A 74 9.86 9.66 -5.58
CA HIS A 74 10.57 9.34 -4.35
C HIS A 74 12.10 9.43 -4.48
N ASP A 75 12.63 9.85 -5.64
CA ASP A 75 14.07 10.06 -5.91
C ASP A 75 14.63 11.36 -5.28
N HIS A 76 14.24 11.69 -4.05
CA HIS A 76 14.97 12.68 -3.24
C HIS A 76 15.70 11.99 -2.10
N PHE A 77 16.48 10.99 -2.45
CA PHE A 77 17.59 10.54 -1.62
C PHE A 77 18.81 10.34 -2.52
N ASP A 78 19.49 11.45 -2.79
CA ASP A 78 20.94 11.45 -2.98
C ASP A 78 21.57 10.87 -1.70
N ASP A 79 21.70 9.54 -1.65
CA ASP A 79 22.92 8.91 -1.15
C ASP A 79 22.89 7.39 -1.42
N VAL A 80 23.91 6.94 -2.15
CA VAL A 80 24.41 5.57 -2.29
C VAL A 80 23.63 4.62 -3.22
N ASN A 81 24.12 4.46 -4.45
CA ASN A 81 24.40 3.19 -5.16
C ASN A 81 23.45 1.95 -5.03
N GLY A 82 22.21 2.07 -4.55
CA GLY A 82 21.42 0.94 -4.00
C GLY A 82 20.07 0.66 -4.67
N LEU A 83 19.62 1.46 -5.65
CA LEU A 83 18.36 1.19 -6.36
C LEU A 83 18.38 -0.14 -7.15
N SER A 84 19.56 -0.65 -7.49
CA SER A 84 19.73 -1.97 -8.11
C SER A 84 19.41 -3.12 -7.16
N ASP A 85 19.65 -2.95 -5.86
CA ASP A 85 19.54 -4.01 -4.87
C ASP A 85 18.12 -4.12 -4.28
N GLU A 86 17.35 -3.03 -4.28
CA GLU A 86 15.99 -2.99 -3.72
C GLU A 86 14.93 -3.58 -4.67
N LYS A 87 15.05 -3.34 -5.99
CA LYS A 87 14.31 -4.13 -7.00
C LYS A 87 14.64 -5.62 -6.84
N SER A 88 15.85 -5.97 -6.41
CA SER A 88 16.24 -7.36 -6.15
C SER A 88 15.60 -7.94 -4.87
N ALA A 89 15.37 -7.13 -3.84
CA ALA A 89 14.73 -7.55 -2.59
C ALA A 89 13.22 -7.79 -2.75
N LEU A 90 12.54 -6.95 -3.54
CA LEU A 90 11.14 -7.19 -3.94
C LEU A 90 11.02 -8.37 -4.91
N LYS A 91 11.96 -8.55 -5.83
CA LYS A 91 12.02 -9.72 -6.75
C LYS A 91 12.18 -11.07 -6.06
N LYS A 92 12.56 -11.11 -4.77
CA LYS A 92 12.65 -12.35 -3.98
C LYS A 92 11.38 -12.69 -3.21
N ARG A 93 10.42 -11.76 -3.10
CA ARG A 93 9.19 -11.97 -2.33
C ARG A 93 8.03 -12.24 -3.27
N THR A 94 7.66 -13.51 -3.37
CA THR A 94 6.59 -13.98 -4.27
C THR A 94 5.21 -14.03 -3.62
N ASN A 95 5.10 -13.67 -2.33
CA ASN A 95 3.85 -13.73 -1.59
C ASN A 95 3.35 -12.33 -1.23
N VAL A 96 2.11 -12.01 -1.59
CA VAL A 96 1.47 -10.70 -1.39
C VAL A 96 0.26 -10.83 -0.48
N LEU A 97 0.20 -9.99 0.56
CA LEU A 97 -1.01 -9.74 1.34
C LEU A 97 -1.56 -8.37 0.92
N LEU A 98 -2.66 -8.38 0.16
CA LEU A 98 -3.31 -7.18 -0.35
C LEU A 98 -4.48 -6.79 0.55
N LEU A 99 -4.54 -5.50 0.90
CA LEU A 99 -5.54 -4.92 1.78
C LEU A 99 -6.21 -3.76 1.03
N GLY A 100 -7.53 -3.77 0.94
CA GLY A 100 -8.29 -2.71 0.28
C GLY A 100 -9.71 -2.60 0.81
N ASP A 101 -10.35 -1.46 0.58
CA ASP A 101 -11.75 -1.21 0.91
C ASP A 101 -12.60 -1.06 -0.34
N HIS A 102 -11.97 -0.92 -1.52
CA HIS A 102 -12.64 -0.84 -2.80
C HIS A 102 -12.20 -1.97 -3.74
N ILE A 103 -13.11 -2.47 -4.59
CA ILE A 103 -12.76 -3.51 -5.61
C ILE A 103 -11.60 -3.06 -6.51
N GLY A 104 -11.52 -1.76 -6.81
CA GLY A 104 -10.42 -1.17 -7.58
C GLY A 104 -9.03 -1.36 -6.95
N ASP A 105 -8.96 -1.61 -5.64
CA ASP A 105 -7.70 -1.86 -4.93
C ASP A 105 -7.08 -3.21 -5.29
N LEU A 106 -7.86 -4.16 -5.81
CA LEU A 106 -7.30 -5.42 -6.35
C LEU A 106 -6.30 -5.15 -7.48
N GLY A 107 -6.47 -4.02 -8.18
CA GLY A 107 -5.54 -3.52 -9.18
C GLY A 107 -4.13 -3.25 -8.65
N MET A 108 -3.96 -3.00 -7.33
CA MET A 108 -2.65 -2.72 -6.74
C MET A 108 -1.65 -3.87 -6.88
N SER A 109 -2.15 -5.09 -7.12
CA SER A 109 -1.31 -6.26 -7.39
C SER A 109 -1.00 -6.47 -8.87
N VAL A 110 -1.70 -5.80 -9.78
CA VAL A 110 -1.50 -5.97 -11.23
C VAL A 110 -0.14 -5.41 -11.61
N GLY A 111 0.73 -6.29 -12.12
CA GLY A 111 2.10 -5.99 -12.53
C GLY A 111 3.17 -6.24 -11.46
N LEU A 112 2.78 -6.72 -10.27
CA LEU A 112 3.74 -7.33 -9.35
C LEU A 112 4.05 -8.77 -9.79
N ASP A 113 5.32 -9.15 -9.75
CA ASP A 113 5.77 -10.53 -9.95
C ASP A 113 5.58 -11.32 -8.64
N TYR A 114 4.43 -11.99 -8.50
CA TYR A 114 4.07 -12.78 -7.32
C TYR A 114 3.53 -14.17 -7.70
N GLU A 115 3.77 -15.16 -6.85
CA GLU A 115 3.23 -16.52 -6.95
C GLU A 115 1.90 -16.65 -6.20
N THR A 116 1.82 -16.11 -4.98
CA THR A 116 0.62 -16.20 -4.15
C THR A 116 0.14 -14.82 -3.71
N ARG A 117 -1.18 -14.60 -3.77
CA ARG A 117 -1.82 -13.40 -3.24
C ARG A 117 -2.98 -13.79 -2.34
N ILE A 118 -3.03 -13.22 -1.14
CA ILE A 118 -4.22 -13.20 -0.29
C ILE A 118 -4.76 -11.78 -0.30
N SER A 119 -6.03 -11.63 -0.67
CA SER A 119 -6.73 -10.36 -0.73
C SER A 119 -7.75 -10.23 0.40
N VAL A 120 -7.66 -9.13 1.14
CA VAL A 120 -8.53 -8.81 2.26
C VAL A 120 -9.28 -7.52 1.95
N GLY A 121 -10.62 -7.61 1.90
CA GLY A 121 -11.52 -6.50 1.65
C GLY A 121 -12.17 -5.99 2.94
N PHE A 122 -12.21 -4.67 3.12
CA PHE A 122 -12.97 -3.99 4.18
C PHE A 122 -14.22 -3.35 3.58
N LEU A 123 -15.36 -4.03 3.71
CA LEU A 123 -16.65 -3.53 3.22
C LEU A 123 -17.37 -2.76 4.32
N ASN A 124 -17.18 -1.44 4.32
CA ASN A 124 -17.66 -0.55 5.38
C ASN A 124 -18.96 0.19 5.01
N ASP A 125 -19.25 0.33 3.72
CA ASP A 125 -20.42 1.07 3.22
C ASP A 125 -21.22 0.22 2.23
N ARG A 126 -22.54 0.45 2.17
CA ARG A 126 -23.52 -0.28 1.33
C ARG A 126 -23.29 -1.79 1.34
N VAL A 127 -23.20 -2.36 2.53
CA VAL A 127 -22.83 -3.76 2.74
C VAL A 127 -23.80 -4.68 2.01
N GLU A 128 -25.10 -4.48 2.18
CA GLU A 128 -26.14 -5.33 1.58
C GLU A 128 -26.07 -5.33 0.05
N ASP A 129 -25.88 -4.15 -0.55
CA ASP A 129 -25.85 -3.97 -2.01
C ASP A 129 -24.56 -4.51 -2.64
N SER A 130 -23.45 -4.46 -1.89
CA SER A 130 -22.11 -4.75 -2.43
C SER A 130 -21.54 -6.09 -1.97
N LEU A 131 -22.19 -6.78 -1.01
CA LEU A 131 -21.65 -7.99 -0.41
C LEU A 131 -21.31 -9.07 -1.44
N GLU A 132 -22.21 -9.27 -2.41
CA GLU A 132 -22.05 -10.34 -3.40
C GLU A 132 -20.90 -10.07 -4.37
N SER A 133 -20.69 -8.81 -4.77
CA SER A 133 -19.58 -8.44 -5.65
C SER A 133 -18.25 -8.52 -4.91
N TYR A 134 -18.18 -8.04 -3.66
CA TYR A 134 -16.97 -8.12 -2.84
C TYR A 134 -16.62 -9.56 -2.46
N ARG A 135 -17.62 -10.41 -2.19
CA ARG A 135 -17.40 -11.83 -1.85
C ARG A 135 -16.78 -12.60 -3.00
N LYS A 136 -17.07 -12.22 -4.24
CA LYS A 136 -16.46 -12.80 -5.44
C LYS A 136 -15.06 -12.24 -5.72
N ALA A 137 -14.75 -11.06 -5.20
CA ALA A 137 -13.56 -10.31 -5.56
C ALA A 137 -12.39 -10.51 -4.56
N PHE A 138 -12.69 -10.62 -3.26
CA PHE A 138 -11.71 -10.78 -2.19
C PHE A 138 -11.76 -12.17 -1.56
N ASP A 139 -10.61 -12.66 -1.09
CA ASP A 139 -10.50 -13.95 -0.40
C ASP A 139 -11.08 -13.89 1.02
N ILE A 140 -10.89 -12.75 1.70
CA ILE A 140 -11.38 -12.50 3.06
C ILE A 140 -12.12 -11.17 3.07
N LEU A 141 -13.30 -11.14 3.70
CA LEU A 141 -14.06 -9.91 3.91
C LEU A 141 -14.26 -9.60 5.39
N TYR A 142 -14.00 -8.35 5.73
CA TYR A 142 -14.36 -7.72 6.99
C TYR A 142 -15.49 -6.74 6.72
N LEU A 143 -16.59 -6.87 7.46
CA LEU A 143 -17.79 -6.05 7.28
C LEU A 143 -17.92 -5.02 8.41
N ASN A 144 -18.65 -3.94 8.16
CA ASN A 144 -19.10 -2.98 9.18
C ASN A 144 -17.96 -2.36 10.00
N ASP A 145 -16.93 -1.82 9.34
CA ASP A 145 -15.79 -1.14 9.99
C ASP A 145 -15.09 -2.00 11.06
N SER A 146 -14.91 -3.28 10.72
CA SER A 146 -14.20 -4.22 11.58
C SER A 146 -12.71 -3.85 11.73
N SER A 147 -12.16 -4.12 12.91
CA SER A 147 -10.75 -3.84 13.21
C SER A 147 -9.76 -4.64 12.34
N MET A 148 -8.52 -4.14 12.26
CA MET A 148 -7.36 -4.82 11.63
C MET A 148 -6.86 -6.08 12.38
N HIS A 149 -7.51 -6.48 13.49
CA HIS A 149 -7.02 -7.56 14.34
C HIS A 149 -6.90 -8.90 13.61
N GLY A 150 -7.86 -9.21 12.72
CA GLY A 150 -7.82 -10.44 11.94
C GLY A 150 -6.67 -10.48 10.93
N VAL A 151 -6.39 -9.35 10.27
CA VAL A 151 -5.21 -9.17 9.41
C VAL A 151 -3.92 -9.36 10.21
N LEU A 152 -3.85 -8.80 11.42
CA LEU A 152 -2.69 -8.95 12.29
C LEU A 152 -2.45 -10.42 12.66
N LYS A 153 -3.51 -11.17 12.99
CA LYS A 153 -3.39 -12.61 13.27
C LYS A 153 -2.87 -13.38 12.07
N LEU A 154 -3.43 -13.13 10.89
CA LEU A 154 -2.99 -13.76 9.64
C LEU A 154 -1.52 -13.45 9.34
N ALA A 155 -1.14 -12.17 9.37
CA ALA A 155 0.24 -11.75 9.11
C ALA A 155 1.22 -12.34 10.13
N THR A 156 0.83 -12.43 11.40
CA THR A 156 1.65 -13.04 12.45
C THR A 156 1.87 -14.52 12.18
N HIS A 157 0.81 -15.25 11.83
CA HIS A 157 0.91 -16.68 11.50
C HIS A 157 1.83 -16.92 10.29
N LEU A 158 1.64 -16.15 9.20
CA LEU A 158 2.45 -16.25 7.98
C LEU A 158 3.93 -15.91 8.22
N CYS A 159 4.25 -15.05 9.18
CA CYS A 159 5.64 -14.70 9.52
C CYS A 159 6.25 -15.59 10.62
N SER A 160 5.47 -16.51 11.22
CA SER A 160 5.93 -17.38 12.31
C SER A 160 6.44 -18.74 11.81
N THR A 161 6.03 -19.14 10.60
CA THR A 161 6.40 -20.42 9.98
C THR A 161 7.86 -20.51 9.52
N GLU A 162 8.71 -19.52 9.81
CA GLU A 162 10.16 -19.56 9.56
C GLU A 162 10.97 -20.25 10.69
N SER A 163 10.33 -21.13 11.47
CA SER A 163 10.95 -21.78 12.63
C SER A 163 10.98 -23.32 12.51
N ASP A 164 11.28 -23.85 11.32
CA ASP A 164 11.59 -25.28 11.11
C ASP A 164 12.92 -25.43 10.36
#